data_AF-A0A2T0K8D5-F1
#
_entry.id   AF-A0A2T0K8D5-F1
#
_cell.length_a   1.000
_cell.length_b   1.000
_cell.length_c   1.000
_cell.angle_alpha   90.00
_cell.angle_beta   90.00
_cell.angle_gamma   90.00
#
_symmetry.space_group_name_H-M   'P 1'
#
loop_
_entity.id
_entity.type
_entity.pdbx_description
1 polymer ?
#
loop_
_entity_poly.entity_id
_entity_poly.type
_entity_poly.pdbx_seq_one_letter_code
_entity_poly.pdbx_strand_id
1 'polypeptide(L)' 'MDDALVAYNAGRVDGAAGYRDPQIAEDAEIGADYRIGLLDGRIAAFHLIMEVRKILGVDGSLFERPDDVPG' A
#
# COMPACT_ATOMS: atom_id res chain seq x y z
N MET A 1 -18.03 -17.97 3.18
CA MET A 1 -16.65 -17.46 3.34
C MET A 1 -16.75 -16.37 4.38
N ASP A 2 -15.78 -16.23 5.28
CA ASP A 2 -15.84 -15.19 6.32
C ASP A 2 -15.74 -13.81 5.66
N ASP A 3 -16.79 -12.98 5.78
CA ASP A 3 -16.89 -11.68 5.11
C ASP A 3 -15.76 -10.73 5.53
N ALA A 4 -15.25 -10.89 6.76
CA ALA A 4 -14.06 -10.18 7.25
C ALA A 4 -12.81 -10.56 6.44
N LEU A 5 -12.60 -11.85 6.16
CA LEU A 5 -11.46 -12.32 5.37
C LEU A 5 -11.56 -11.89 3.90
N VAL A 6 -12.77 -11.81 3.35
CA VAL A 6 -13.00 -11.28 1.99
C VAL A 6 -12.64 -9.80 1.95
N ALA A 7 -13.16 -9.01 2.89
CA ALA A 7 -12.88 -7.58 3.00
C ALA A 7 -11.40 -7.29 3.19
N TYR A 8 -10.72 -8.02 4.08
CA TYR A 8 -9.26 -7.97 4.23
C TYR A 8 -8.53 -8.20 2.91
N ASN A 9 -8.89 -9.26 2.17
CA ASN A 9 -8.21 -9.57 0.92
C ASN A 9 -8.46 -8.52 -0.16
N ALA A 10 -9.68 -7.97 -0.25
CA ALA A 10 -9.99 -6.86 -1.15
C ALA A 10 -9.12 -5.64 -0.81
N GLY A 11 -9.06 -5.27 0.48
CA GLY A 11 -8.19 -4.19 0.95
C GLY A 11 -6.73 -4.42 0.61
N ARG A 12 -6.21 -5.64 0.80
CA ARG A 12 -4.82 -5.98 0.49
C ARG A 12 -4.47 -5.82 -0.99
N VAL A 13 -5.39 -6.20 -1.88
CA VAL A 13 -5.19 -6.01 -3.32
C VAL A 13 -5.25 -4.53 -3.69
N ASP A 14 -6.24 -3.79 -3.20
CA ASP A 14 -6.40 -2.35 -3.46
C ASP A 14 -5.20 -1.56 -2.93
N GLY A 15 -4.73 -1.89 -1.73
CA GLY A 15 -3.58 -1.25 -1.08
C GLY A 15 -2.30 -1.42 -1.88
N ALA A 16 -2.07 -2.62 -2.44
CA ALA A 16 -0.94 -2.87 -3.32
C ALA A 16 -1.05 -2.12 -4.66
N ALA A 17 -2.28 -1.88 -5.13
CA ALA A 17 -2.56 -1.08 -6.32
C ALA A 17 -2.55 0.46 -6.05
N GLY A 18 -2.40 0.89 -4.80
CA GLY A 18 -2.49 2.31 -4.42
C GLY A 18 -3.91 2.89 -4.50
N TYR A 19 -4.93 2.04 -4.63
CA TYR A 19 -6.34 2.41 -4.68
C TYR A 19 -6.98 2.27 -3.30
N ARG A 20 -8.00 3.07 -3.01
CA ARG A 20 -8.85 2.92 -1.81
C ARG A 20 -10.30 3.04 -2.27
N ASP A 21 -11.06 1.96 -2.08
CA ASP A 21 -12.50 1.97 -2.26
C ASP A 21 -13.16 2.67 -1.05
N PRO A 22 -13.79 3.85 -1.24
CA PRO A 22 -14.43 4.57 -0.13
C PRO A 22 -15.67 3.85 0.39
N GLN A 23 -16.40 3.13 -0.46
CA GLN A 23 -17.65 2.46 -0.08
C GLN A 23 -17.37 1.32 0.91
N ILE A 24 -16.40 0.46 0.60
CA ILE A 24 -16.03 -0.65 1.49
C ILE A 24 -15.32 -0.11 2.74
N ALA A 25 -14.46 0.90 2.59
CA ALA A 25 -13.72 1.45 3.73
C ALA A 25 -14.60 2.16 4.77
N GLU A 26 -15.77 2.64 4.38
CA GLU A 26 -16.75 3.31 5.25
C GLU A 26 -17.87 2.37 5.73
N ASP A 27 -17.86 1.13 5.26
CA ASP A 27 -18.79 0.10 5.73
C ASP A 27 -18.60 -0.17 7.24
N ALA A 28 -19.72 -0.18 7.98
CA ALA A 28 -19.71 -0.29 9.44
C ALA A 28 -19.38 -1.70 9.93
N GLU A 29 -19.59 -2.73 9.11
CA GLU A 29 -19.40 -4.13 9.47
C GLU A 29 -18.02 -4.62 9.03
N ILE A 30 -17.64 -4.35 7.77
CA ILE A 30 -16.42 -4.93 7.17
C ILE A 30 -15.32 -3.90 6.89
N GLY A 31 -15.60 -2.59 7.06
CA GLY A 31 -14.65 -1.53 6.71
C GLY A 31 -13.40 -1.50 7.59
N ALA A 32 -13.43 -2.10 8.78
CA ALA A 32 -12.23 -2.29 9.61
C ALA A 32 -11.26 -3.29 8.96
N ASP A 33 -11.73 -4.47 8.60
CA ASP A 33 -10.92 -5.53 7.98
C ASP A 33 -10.35 -5.09 6.62
N TYR A 34 -11.17 -4.41 5.82
CA TYR A 34 -10.71 -3.81 4.57
C TYR A 34 -9.55 -2.83 4.79
N ARG A 35 -9.65 -1.91 5.77
CA ARG A 35 -8.59 -0.93 6.03
C ARG A 35 -7.30 -1.56 6.55
N ILE A 36 -7.39 -2.67 7.29
CA ILE A 36 -6.22 -3.45 7.71
C ILE A 36 -5.52 -4.04 6.49
N GLY A 37 -6.28 -4.73 5.63
CA GLY A 37 -5.76 -5.25 4.36
C GLY A 37 -5.14 -4.14 3.51
N LEU A 38 -5.80 -3.00 3.40
CA LEU A 38 -5.33 -1.83 2.65
C LEU A 38 -3.95 -1.35 3.12
N LEU A 39 -3.73 -1.27 4.43
CA LEU A 39 -2.43 -0.90 4.99
C LEU A 39 -1.37 -1.95 4.68
N ASP A 40 -1.67 -3.23 4.88
CA ASP A 40 -0.75 -4.33 4.59
C ASP A 40 -0.32 -4.35 3.12
N GLY A 41 -1.28 -4.14 2.20
CA GLY A 41 -1.03 -4.05 0.76
C GLY A 41 -0.06 -2.92 0.41
N ARG A 42 -0.22 -1.75 1.04
CA ARG A 42 0.68 -0.60 0.84
C ARG A 42 2.09 -0.87 1.37
N ILE A 43 2.20 -1.51 2.53
CA ILE A 43 3.51 -1.89 3.11
C ILE A 43 4.21 -2.91 2.21
N ALA A 44 3.48 -3.91 1.69
CA ALA A 44 4.04 -4.88 0.77
C ALA A 44 4.54 -4.24 -0.53
N ALA A 45 3.74 -3.33 -1.12
CA ALA A 45 4.15 -2.58 -2.30
C ALA A 45 5.38 -1.68 -2.03
N PHE A 46 5.45 -1.04 -0.87
CA PHE A 46 6.61 -0.25 -0.45
C PHE A 46 7.88 -1.10 -0.37
N HIS A 47 7.82 -2.27 0.29
CA HIS A 47 8.98 -3.16 0.37
C HIS A 47 9.43 -3.66 -1.01
N LEU A 48 8.49 -3.97 -1.90
CA LEU A 48 8.81 -4.35 -3.28
C LEU A 48 9.56 -3.21 -4.00
N ILE A 49 9.07 -1.98 -3.90
CA ILE A 49 9.71 -0.81 -4.53
C ILE A 49 11.11 -0.58 -3.96
N MET A 50 11.27 -0.70 -2.64
CA MET A 50 12.57 -0.57 -1.99
C MET A 50 13.57 -1.62 -2.48
N GLU A 51 13.15 -2.88 -2.61
CA GLU A 51 14.03 -3.93 -3.11
C GLU A 51 14.39 -3.72 -4.58
N VAL A 52 13.45 -3.29 -5.42
CA VAL A 52 13.73 -2.93 -6.82
C VAL A 52 14.74 -1.79 -6.91
N ARG A 53 14.60 -0.74 -6.09
CA ARG A 53 15.56 0.38 -6.05
C ARG A 53 16.97 -0.08 -5.66
N LYS A 54 17.06 -0.97 -4.67
CA LYS A 54 18.33 -1.56 -4.24
C LYS A 54 19.00 -2.36 -5.37
N ILE A 55 18.23 -3.16 -6.11
CA ILE A 55 18.74 -3.90 -7.28
C ILE A 55 19.27 -2.95 -8.35
N LEU A 56 18.63 -1.79 -8.52
CA LEU A 56 19.03 -0.76 -9.48
C LEU A 56 20.15 0.16 -8.98
N GLY A 57 20.63 -0.01 -7.74
CA GLY A 57 21.65 0.86 -7.13
C GLY A 57 21.17 2.31 -6.91
N VAL A 58 19.86 2.51 -6.73
CA VAL A 58 19.29 3.82 -6.42
C VAL A 58 19.30 4.03 -4.92
N ASP A 59 20.32 4.75 -4.46
CA ASP A 59 20.56 5.04 -3.05
C ASP A 59 20.13 6.50 -2.76
N GLY A 60 19.03 6.68 -2.03
CA GLY A 60 18.44 7.99 -1.75
C GLY A 60 16.99 7.89 -1.27
N SER A 61 16.49 8.97 -0.68
CA SER A 61 15.11 9.02 -0.17
C SER A 61 14.09 8.82 -1.30
N LEU A 62 12.98 8.12 -1.01
CA LEU A 62 11.83 8.08 -1.91
C LEU A 62 11.16 9.45 -2.07
N PHE A 63 11.45 10.38 -1.16
CA PHE A 63 10.83 11.69 -1.07
C PHE A 63 11.79 12.84 -1.43
N GLU A 64 13.06 12.55 -1.71
CA GLU A 64 13.98 13.53 -2.29
C GLU A 64 13.57 13.78 -3.74
N ARG A 65 13.32 15.05 -4.08
CA ARG A 65 13.09 15.44 -5.47
C ARG A 65 14.43 15.53 -6.18
N PRO A 66 14.49 15.29 -7.51
CA PRO A 66 15.72 15.45 -8.29
C PRO A 66 16.40 16.82 -8.11
N ASP A 67 15.62 17.85 -7.77
CA ASP A 67 16.07 19.24 -7.60
C ASP A 67 16.65 19.54 -6.20
N ASP A 68 16.57 18.59 -5.25
CA ASP A 68 17.04 18.78 -3.86
C ASP A 68 18.53 18.49 -3.67
N VAL A 69 19.25 18.06 -4.72
CA VAL A 69 20.69 17.78 -4.66
C VAL A 69 21.47 19.10 -4.86
N PRO A 70 22.23 19.59 -3.86
CA PRO A 70 23.15 20.69 -4.09
C PRO A 70 24.31 20.17 -4.96
N GLY A 71 24.56 20.86 -6.08
CA GLY A 71 25.69 20.57 -6.98
C GLY A 71 27.06 20.83 -6.36
#